data_AF-A0A672KY89-F1
#
_entry.id   AF-A0A672KY89-F1
#
_cell.length_a   1.000
_cell.length_b   1.000
_cell.length_c   1.000
_cell.angle_alpha   90.00
_cell.angle_beta   90.00
_cell.angle_gamma   90.00
#
_symmetry.space_group_name_H-M   'P 1'
#
loop_
_entity.id
_entity.type
_entity.pdbx_description
1 polymer ?
#
loop_
_entity_poly.entity_id
_entity_poly.type
_entity_poly.pdbx_seq_one_letter_code
_entity_poly.pdbx_strand_id
1 'polypeptide(L)'
;MNVGITKNSLACCNTDQCNDQDAPEPSDVPNGKKCYYCDGESCLNILSCSGSEERCFKGTTNVMGQSKVLKGCVSKSICDATTTVTDVQGISCCEGNLCNSAESVTQSFLFLCGSLLSFILLH
;
A
#
# COMPACT_ATOMS: atom_id res chain seq x y z
N MET A 1 -6.21 -5.59 -5.45
CA MET A 1 -4.89 -4.94 -5.26
C MET A 1 -4.57 -4.16 -6.52
N ASN A 2 -4.17 -2.92 -6.37
CA ASN A 2 -3.81 -2.02 -7.46
C ASN A 2 -2.39 -1.50 -7.24
N VAL A 3 -1.50 -1.80 -8.19
CA VAL A 3 -0.09 -1.39 -8.17
C VAL A 3 0.20 -0.21 -9.08
N GLY A 4 -0.85 0.45 -9.59
CA GLY A 4 -0.79 1.59 -10.50
C GLY A 4 -0.68 1.21 -11.97
N ILE A 5 0.11 0.18 -12.29
CA ILE A 5 0.23 -0.35 -13.67
C ILE A 5 -0.78 -1.46 -13.94
N THR A 6 -1.07 -2.26 -12.92
CA THR A 6 -1.98 -3.40 -13.00
C THR A 6 -2.88 -3.41 -11.78
N LYS A 7 -4.12 -3.85 -12.00
CA LYS A 7 -5.13 -3.93 -10.97
C LYS A 7 -5.79 -5.29 -11.04
N ASN A 8 -5.73 -6.02 -9.94
CA ASN A 8 -6.23 -7.39 -9.83
C ASN A 8 -7.24 -7.47 -8.70
N SER A 9 -8.24 -8.32 -8.87
CA SER A 9 -9.19 -8.69 -7.82
C SER A 9 -8.91 -10.12 -7.37
N LEU A 10 -9.14 -10.40 -6.09
CA LEU A 10 -9.00 -11.74 -5.53
C LEU A 10 -10.24 -12.01 -4.68
N ALA A 11 -10.87 -13.15 -4.93
CA ALA A 11 -11.93 -13.69 -4.10
C ALA A 11 -11.46 -15.00 -3.47
N CYS A 12 -11.72 -15.16 -2.18
CA CYS A 12 -11.43 -16.40 -1.45
C CYS A 12 -12.71 -16.86 -0.75
N CYS A 13 -12.90 -18.17 -0.69
CA CYS A 13 -14.07 -18.82 -0.11
C CYS A 13 -13.66 -20.17 0.49
N ASN A 14 -14.50 -20.74 1.36
CA ASN A 14 -14.14 -21.89 2.21
C ASN A 14 -15.13 -23.06 2.14
N THR A 15 -15.94 -23.13 1.08
CA THR A 15 -16.84 -24.25 0.81
C THR A 15 -16.40 -24.98 -0.46
N ASP A 16 -16.84 -26.23 -0.63
CA ASP A 16 -16.50 -27.00 -1.83
C ASP A 16 -16.99 -26.29 -3.10
N GLN A 17 -16.13 -26.26 -4.13
CA GLN A 17 -16.43 -25.70 -5.46
C GLN A 17 -16.92 -24.23 -5.43
N CYS A 18 -16.54 -23.45 -4.42
CA CYS A 18 -16.97 -22.07 -4.29
C CYS A 18 -16.30 -21.10 -5.29
N ASN A 19 -15.20 -21.53 -5.91
CA ASN A 19 -14.42 -20.78 -6.89
C ASN A 19 -14.75 -21.18 -8.35
N ASP A 20 -15.93 -21.77 -8.57
CA ASP A 20 -16.44 -22.12 -9.90
C ASP A 20 -16.79 -20.92 -10.78
N GLN A 21 -16.75 -19.71 -10.21
CA GLN A 21 -16.92 -18.44 -10.92
C GLN A 21 -15.62 -17.65 -10.92
N ASP A 22 -15.41 -16.87 -11.98
CA ASP A 22 -14.29 -15.95 -12.05
C ASP A 22 -14.33 -14.92 -10.91
N ALA A 23 -13.15 -14.47 -10.49
CA ALA A 23 -13.05 -13.39 -9.52
C ALA A 23 -13.76 -12.13 -10.08
N PRO A 24 -14.44 -11.36 -9.23
CA PRO A 24 -15.16 -10.17 -9.69
C PRO A 24 -14.19 -9.15 -10.28
N GLU A 25 -14.60 -8.49 -11.35
CA GLU A 25 -13.81 -7.42 -11.97
C GLU A 25 -13.44 -6.33 -10.95
N PRO A 26 -12.21 -5.79 -10.99
CA PRO A 26 -11.82 -4.72 -10.10
C PRO A 26 -12.67 -3.47 -10.30
N SER A 27 -13.33 -2.97 -9.24
CA SER A 27 -14.16 -1.76 -9.32
C SER A 27 -13.32 -0.50 -9.51
N ASP A 28 -13.62 0.31 -10.52
CA ASP A 28 -12.96 1.60 -10.79
C ASP A 28 -13.60 2.80 -10.09
N VAL A 29 -14.62 2.58 -9.27
CA VAL A 29 -15.29 3.65 -8.54
C VAL A 29 -14.33 4.24 -7.49
N PRO A 30 -13.95 5.53 -7.56
CA PRO A 30 -13.01 6.10 -6.61
C PRO A 30 -13.54 6.06 -5.18
N ASN A 31 -12.70 5.67 -4.23
CA ASN A 31 -13.07 5.60 -2.80
C ASN A 31 -12.45 6.72 -1.94
N GLY A 32 -11.76 7.68 -2.58
CA GLY A 32 -11.13 8.83 -1.93
C GLY A 32 -9.77 8.54 -1.26
N LYS A 33 -9.37 7.27 -1.15
CA LYS A 33 -8.06 6.88 -0.63
C LYS A 33 -6.97 7.15 -1.67
N LYS A 34 -5.81 7.62 -1.20
CA LYS A 34 -4.61 7.83 -2.04
C LYS A 34 -3.42 7.11 -1.45
N CYS A 35 -2.63 6.46 -2.30
CA CYS A 35 -1.41 5.74 -1.91
C CYS A 35 -0.29 6.03 -2.90
N TYR A 36 0.96 5.81 -2.50
CA TYR A 36 2.06 5.78 -3.46
C TYR A 36 2.06 4.48 -4.27
N TYR A 37 2.53 4.54 -5.51
CA TYR A 37 2.86 3.37 -6.33
C TYR A 37 4.24 3.54 -6.99
N CYS A 38 4.77 2.45 -7.55
CA CYS A 38 6.05 2.46 -8.27
C CYS A 38 5.85 2.36 -9.78
N ASP A 39 6.52 3.22 -10.53
CA ASP A 39 6.64 3.16 -12.00
C ASP A 39 8.13 3.08 -12.35
N GLY A 40 8.58 1.86 -12.65
CA GLY A 40 10.00 1.56 -12.83
C GLY A 40 10.81 1.81 -11.55
N GLU A 41 11.60 2.89 -11.55
CA GLU A 41 12.45 3.28 -10.42
C GLU A 41 11.78 4.29 -9.48
N SER A 42 10.80 5.05 -9.96
CA SER A 42 10.13 6.06 -9.13
C SER A 42 9.04 5.41 -8.29
N CYS A 43 9.08 5.59 -6.97
CA CYS A 43 8.08 5.08 -6.02
C CYS A 43 7.35 6.20 -5.25
N LEU A 44 7.23 7.36 -5.89
CA LEU A 44 6.61 8.59 -5.35
C LEU A 44 5.36 9.02 -6.11
N ASN A 45 4.97 8.27 -7.15
CA ASN A 45 3.76 8.58 -7.91
C ASN A 45 2.51 8.28 -7.06
N ILE A 46 1.49 9.13 -7.19
CA ILE A 46 0.26 9.03 -6.40
C ILE A 46 -0.80 8.26 -7.20
N LEU A 47 -1.32 7.21 -6.59
CA LEU A 47 -2.43 6.39 -7.07
C LEU A 47 -3.70 6.77 -6.32
N SER A 48 -4.78 7.02 -7.06
CA SER A 48 -6.13 7.12 -6.50
C SER A 48 -6.74 5.72 -6.41
N CYS A 49 -7.11 5.30 -5.22
CA CYS A 49 -7.67 3.98 -4.98
C CYS A 49 -9.18 3.94 -5.27
N SER A 50 -9.69 2.73 -5.40
CA SER A 50 -11.04 2.48 -5.89
C SER A 50 -11.69 1.27 -5.23
N GLY A 51 -13.02 1.23 -5.21
CA GLY A 51 -13.79 0.17 -4.59
C GLY A 51 -13.34 -0.14 -3.16
N SER A 52 -13.02 -1.41 -2.88
CA SER A 52 -12.62 -1.91 -1.57
C SER A 52 -11.14 -1.69 -1.23
N GLU A 53 -10.40 -0.89 -1.98
CA GLU A 53 -8.97 -0.62 -1.77
C GLU A 53 -8.76 0.43 -0.66
N GLU A 54 -8.99 0.02 0.58
CA GLU A 54 -9.05 0.92 1.76
C GLU A 54 -7.68 1.15 2.42
N ARG A 55 -6.67 0.36 2.06
CA ARG A 55 -5.33 0.36 2.67
C ARG A 55 -4.27 0.67 1.63
N CYS A 56 -3.19 1.31 2.07
CA CYS A 56 -1.97 1.35 1.26
C CYS A 56 -1.08 0.19 1.66
N PHE A 57 -0.29 -0.32 0.72
CA PHE A 57 0.73 -1.32 1.01
C PHE A 57 2.09 -0.96 0.42
N LYS A 58 3.12 -1.58 0.98
CA LYS A 58 4.49 -1.62 0.47
C LYS A 58 5.02 -3.04 0.65
N GLY A 59 5.68 -3.58 -0.36
CA GLY A 59 6.36 -4.87 -0.30
C GLY A 59 7.54 -4.91 -1.25
N THR A 60 8.17 -6.07 -1.36
CA THR A 60 9.27 -6.33 -2.29
C THR A 60 8.99 -7.59 -3.10
N THR A 61 9.22 -7.53 -4.41
CA THR A 61 9.16 -8.70 -5.30
C THR A 61 10.54 -8.97 -5.88
N ASN A 62 10.81 -10.21 -6.26
CA ASN A 62 12.04 -10.56 -6.96
C ASN A 62 11.72 -10.77 -8.44
N VAL A 63 12.19 -9.88 -9.30
CA VAL A 63 12.06 -10.02 -10.76
C VAL A 63 13.46 -10.26 -11.31
N MET A 64 13.67 -11.43 -11.92
CA MET A 64 14.93 -11.81 -12.57
C MET A 64 16.17 -11.67 -11.64
N GLY A 65 16.03 -12.03 -10.36
CA GLY A 65 17.11 -11.95 -9.37
C GLY A 65 17.27 -10.58 -8.72
N GLN A 66 16.56 -9.54 -9.18
CA GLN A 66 16.59 -8.21 -8.58
C GLN A 66 15.37 -7.97 -7.68
N SER A 67 15.63 -7.53 -6.44
CA SER A 67 14.58 -7.07 -5.54
C SER A 67 14.06 -5.70 -5.99
N LYS A 68 12.75 -5.59 -6.22
CA LYS A 68 12.04 -4.37 -6.59
C LYS A 68 10.97 -4.06 -5.56
N VAL A 69 10.83 -2.78 -5.21
CA VAL A 69 9.79 -2.32 -4.29
C VAL A 69 8.47 -2.22 -5.05
N LEU A 70 7.41 -2.75 -4.45
CA LEU A 70 6.03 -2.53 -4.89
C LEU A 70 5.31 -1.68 -3.86
N LYS A 71 4.43 -0.81 -4.36
CA LYS A 71 3.53 0.00 -3.56
C LYS A 71 2.20 0.12 -4.28
N GLY A 72 1.14 0.35 -3.53
CA GLY A 72 -0.16 0.65 -4.13
C GLY A 72 -1.30 0.57 -3.14
N CYS A 73 -2.50 0.33 -3.66
CA CYS A 73 -3.71 0.19 -2.89
C CYS A 73 -4.10 -1.29 -2.75
N VAL A 74 -4.63 -1.66 -1.60
CA VAL A 74 -5.04 -3.02 -1.28
C VAL A 74 -6.30 -3.02 -0.42
N SER A 75 -7.08 -4.10 -0.51
CA SER A 75 -8.20 -4.28 0.42
C SER A 75 -7.70 -4.63 1.81
N LYS A 76 -8.53 -4.35 2.83
CA LYS A 76 -8.24 -4.77 4.19
C LYS A 76 -8.06 -6.29 4.29
N SER A 77 -8.93 -7.06 3.64
CA SER A 77 -8.88 -8.53 3.66
C SER A 77 -7.57 -9.11 3.15
N ILE A 78 -7.06 -8.60 2.02
CA ILE A 78 -5.77 -9.07 1.46
C ILE A 78 -4.62 -8.66 2.37
N CYS A 79 -4.70 -7.49 3.00
CA CYS A 79 -3.68 -7.06 3.96
C CYS A 79 -3.61 -7.99 5.19
N ASP A 80 -4.77 -8.35 5.74
CA ASP A 80 -4.88 -9.23 6.91
C ASP A 80 -4.44 -10.67 6.58
N ALA A 81 -4.64 -11.10 5.33
CA ALA A 81 -4.25 -12.41 4.81
C ALA A 81 -2.78 -12.48 4.36
N THR A 82 -1.87 -11.79 5.05
CA THR A 82 -0.48 -11.39 4.69
C THR A 82 0.46 -12.52 4.19
N THR A 83 -0.03 -13.76 4.12
CA THR A 83 0.62 -14.99 3.67
C THR A 83 0.25 -15.47 2.25
N THR A 84 -0.66 -14.81 1.53
CA THR A 84 -1.26 -15.38 0.29
C THR A 84 -0.72 -14.86 -1.04
N VAL A 85 0.13 -13.83 -1.07
CA VAL A 85 0.75 -13.34 -2.32
C VAL A 85 2.18 -13.88 -2.42
N THR A 86 2.34 -15.07 -2.97
CA THR A 86 3.60 -15.83 -3.00
C THR A 86 4.78 -15.09 -3.65
N ASP A 87 4.51 -14.12 -4.54
CA ASP A 87 5.54 -13.35 -5.25
C ASP A 87 5.92 -12.02 -4.59
N VAL A 88 5.23 -11.61 -3.53
CA VAL A 88 5.50 -10.35 -2.82
C VAL A 88 5.88 -10.63 -1.38
N GLN A 89 7.16 -10.48 -1.08
CA GLN A 89 7.72 -10.64 0.26
C GLN A 89 7.61 -9.34 1.06
N GLY A 90 7.44 -9.48 2.37
CA GLY A 90 7.49 -8.35 3.31
C GLY A 90 6.38 -7.32 3.09
N ILE A 91 5.16 -7.78 2.74
CA ILE A 91 4.01 -6.89 2.65
C ILE A 91 3.78 -6.24 4.00
N SER A 92 3.78 -4.91 3.99
CA SER A 92 3.35 -4.04 5.07
C SER A 92 2.19 -3.20 4.57
N CYS A 93 1.16 -3.02 5.38
CA CYS A 93 0.09 -2.11 5.06
C CYS A 93 -0.11 -1.05 6.14
N CYS A 94 -0.78 0.02 5.76
CA CYS A 94 -1.07 1.13 6.65
C CYS A 94 -2.42 1.77 6.31
N GLU A 95 -2.95 2.49 7.30
CA GLU A 95 -4.13 3.34 7.18
C GLU A 95 -3.74 4.81 7.00
N GLY A 96 -4.66 5.63 6.49
CA GLY A 96 -4.38 7.01 6.09
C GLY A 96 -3.86 7.15 4.64
N ASN A 97 -3.93 8.36 4.12
CA ASN A 97 -3.47 8.67 2.76
C ASN A 97 -1.95 8.72 2.71
N LEU A 98 -1.36 8.18 1.63
CA LEU A 98 0.07 8.26 1.32
C LEU A 98 0.98 7.67 2.42
N CYS A 99 0.42 6.86 3.33
CA CYS A 99 1.12 6.30 4.50
C CYS A 99 2.23 5.30 4.13
N ASN A 100 2.25 4.82 2.88
CA ASN A 100 3.28 3.94 2.33
C ASN A 100 4.47 4.73 1.73
N SER A 101 4.77 5.90 2.28
CA SER A 101 5.98 6.68 1.97
C SER A 101 7.25 5.91 2.42
N ALA A 102 8.40 6.33 1.90
CA ALA A 102 9.69 5.85 2.43
C ALA A 102 10.10 6.59 3.71
N GLU A 103 9.62 7.84 3.88
CA GLU A 103 9.98 8.70 4.99
C GLU A 103 8.96 8.63 6.12
N SER A 104 9.46 8.27 7.30
CA SER A 104 8.74 8.34 8.56
C SER A 104 8.61 9.79 9.01
N VAL A 105 7.38 10.23 9.30
CA VAL A 105 7.04 11.57 9.83
C VAL A 105 7.78 11.89 11.15
N THR A 106 8.42 10.89 11.78
CA THR A 106 9.23 11.07 12.99
C THR A 106 10.36 12.08 12.83
N GLN A 107 10.95 12.22 11.64
CA GLN A 107 12.02 13.19 11.42
C GLN A 107 11.49 14.64 11.46
N SER A 108 10.32 14.89 10.88
CA SER A 108 9.69 16.23 10.89
C SER A 108 9.20 16.65 12.28
N PHE A 109 8.61 15.74 13.05
CA PHE A 109 8.20 16.03 14.43
C PHE A 109 9.38 16.29 15.38
N LEU A 110 10.51 15.57 15.22
CA LEU A 110 11.71 15.81 16.02
C LEU A 110 12.32 17.19 15.78
N PHE A 111 12.35 17.65 14.52
CA PHE A 111 12.79 19.00 14.20
C PHE A 111 11.80 20.07 14.73
N LEU A 112 10.50 19.87 14.55
CA LEU A 112 9.47 20.80 15.04
C LEU A 112 9.47 20.93 16.57
N CYS A 113 9.50 19.80 17.30
CA CYS A 113 9.59 19.81 18.76
C CYS A 113 10.94 20.37 19.25
N GLY A 114 12.05 20.01 18.59
CA GLY A 114 13.39 20.50 18.96
C GLY A 114 13.53 22.01 18.81
N SER A 115 13.01 22.57 17.72
CA SER A 115 12.98 24.03 17.51
C SER A 115 12.07 24.72 18.52
N LEU A 116 10.85 24.22 18.76
CA LEU A 116 9.91 24.83 19.70
C LEU A 116 10.46 24.84 21.14
N LEU A 117 11.08 23.75 21.59
CA LEU A 117 11.72 23.67 22.91
C LEU A 117 12.90 24.64 23.02
N SER A 118 13.69 24.78 21.95
CA SER A 118 14.82 25.71 21.92
C SER A 118 14.35 27.16 22.02
N PHE A 119 13.24 27.54 21.36
CA PHE A 119 12.64 28.88 21.50
C PHE A 119 12.12 29.16 22.91
N ILE A 120 11.51 28.17 23.56
CA ILE A 120 10.98 28.31 24.93
C ILE A 120 12.10 28.37 25.98
N LEU A 121 13.24 27.72 25.73
CA LEU A 121 14.38 27.68 26.66
C LEU A 121 15.39 28.84 26.48
N LEU A 122 15.37 29.53 25.32
CA LEU A 122 16.22 30.70 25.04
C LEU A 122 15.50 32.06 25.18
N HIS A 123 14.26 32.07 25.65
CA HIS A 123 13.53 33.26 26.10
C HIS A 123 13.14 33.09 27.58
#